data_AF-A0A9E3N8L5-F1
#
_entry.id   AF-A0A9E3N8L5-F1
#
_cell.length_a   1.000
_cell.length_b   1.000
_cell.length_c   1.000
_cell.angle_alpha   90.00
_cell.angle_beta   90.00
_cell.angle_gamma   90.00
#
_symmetry.space_group_name_H-M   'P 1'
#
loop_
_entity.id
_entity.type
_entity.pdbx_description
1 polymer ?
#
loop_
_entity_poly.entity_id
_entity_poly.type
_entity_poly.pdbx_seq_one_letter_code
_entity_poly.pdbx_strand_id
1 'polypeptide(L)'
;MTALAPAGFLRIGTADLEYRMVGPPPDDAPTIVMLHEGLGSVGLWGDFPDRLAAATGSGVFVYSRAGYGASTPVKLPRPLDYMHREALETLPQLLDRIGFRRG
;
A
#
# COMPACT_ATOMS: atom_id res chain seq x y z
N MET A 1 9.19 16.89 2.59
CA MET A 1 8.61 15.53 2.57
C MET A 1 9.76 14.54 2.49
N THR A 2 9.81 13.54 3.35
CA THR A 2 10.88 12.53 3.30
C THR A 2 10.62 11.64 2.10
N ALA A 3 11.55 11.59 1.16
CA ALA A 3 11.46 10.66 0.03
C ALA A 3 11.47 9.22 0.59
N LEU A 4 10.34 8.52 0.46
CA LEU A 4 10.26 7.11 0.80
C LEU A 4 11.10 6.30 -0.20
N ALA A 5 11.68 5.19 0.26
CA ALA A 5 12.38 4.26 -0.61
C ALA A 5 11.39 3.62 -1.62
N PRO A 6 11.87 3.07 -2.75
CA PRO A 6 11.00 2.40 -3.73
C PRO A 6 10.27 1.18 -3.16
N ALA A 7 10.77 0.57 -2.08
CA ALA A 7 10.10 -0.49 -1.35
C ALA A 7 10.60 -0.51 0.10
N GLY A 8 9.82 -1.11 0.99
CA GLY A 8 10.20 -1.29 2.38
C GLY A 8 8.99 -1.51 3.28
N PHE A 9 9.06 -0.96 4.49
CA PHE A 9 7.99 -1.05 5.46
C PHE A 9 7.53 0.34 5.92
N LEU A 10 6.21 0.52 6.06
CA LEU A 10 5.60 1.68 6.70
C LEU A 10 4.94 1.24 8.01
N ARG A 11 5.30 1.91 9.10
CA ARG A 11 4.61 1.75 10.39
C ARG A 11 3.25 2.44 10.33
N ILE A 12 2.17 1.66 10.43
CA ILE A 12 0.78 2.12 10.54
C ILE A 12 0.17 1.52 11.82
N GLY A 13 -0.24 2.38 12.75
CA GLY A 13 -0.57 1.96 14.12
C GLY A 13 0.58 1.15 14.74
N THR A 14 0.31 -0.10 15.11
CA THR A 14 1.29 -1.03 15.70
C THR A 14 1.92 -1.98 14.69
N ALA A 15 1.57 -1.91 13.41
CA ALA A 15 2.01 -2.84 12.37
C ALA A 15 2.98 -2.19 11.39
N ASP A 16 4.05 -2.91 11.05
CA ASP A 16 4.85 -2.63 9.85
C ASP A 16 4.20 -3.29 8.64
N LEU A 17 3.82 -2.46 7.65
CA LEU A 17 3.21 -2.88 6.40
C LEU A 17 4.24 -2.83 5.27
N GLU A 18 4.43 -3.96 4.60
CA GLU A 18 5.24 -4.07 3.40
C GLU A 18 4.62 -3.22 2.28
N TYR A 19 5.44 -2.45 1.59
CA TYR A 19 5.02 -1.65 0.45
C TYR A 19 6.05 -1.61 -0.68
N ARG A 20 5.56 -1.22 -1.86
CA ARG A 20 6.36 -0.84 -3.02
C ARG A 20 5.74 0.36 -3.72
N MET A 21 6.59 1.25 -4.22
CA MET A 21 6.23 2.41 -5.01
C MET A 21 6.95 2.40 -6.35
N VAL A 22 6.25 2.76 -7.42
CA VAL A 22 6.80 2.87 -8.77
C VAL A 22 6.32 4.17 -9.42
N GLY A 23 7.17 4.80 -10.22
CA GLY A 23 6.82 5.99 -10.97
C GLY A 23 7.01 7.31 -10.21
N PRO A 24 6.42 8.42 -10.71
CA PRO A 24 6.59 9.75 -10.14
C PRO A 24 6.00 9.89 -8.72
N PRO A 25 6.52 10.82 -7.91
CA PRO A 25 6.00 11.08 -6.58
C PRO A 25 4.62 11.77 -6.61
N PRO A 26 3.86 11.75 -5.51
CA PRO A 26 2.51 12.32 -5.45
C PRO A 26 2.38 13.82 -5.76
N ASP A 27 3.47 14.60 -5.63
CA ASP A 27 3.48 16.02 -5.98
C ASP A 27 3.56 16.26 -7.50
N ASP A 28 4.04 15.26 -8.28
CA ASP A 28 4.26 15.39 -9.73
C ASP A 28 3.14 14.74 -10.56
N ALA A 29 2.47 13.70 -10.04
CA ALA A 29 1.42 12.97 -10.75
C ALA A 29 0.37 12.38 -9.79
N PRO A 30 -0.85 12.03 -10.27
CA PRO A 30 -1.77 11.20 -9.50
C PRO A 30 -1.12 9.89 -9.05
N THR A 31 -1.61 9.34 -7.94
CA THR A 31 -1.16 8.07 -7.40
C THR A 31 -2.27 7.03 -7.50
N ILE A 32 -2.01 5.91 -8.18
CA ILE A 32 -2.88 4.75 -8.17
C ILE A 32 -2.52 3.89 -6.97
N VAL A 33 -3.49 3.66 -6.09
CA VAL A 33 -3.30 2.83 -4.89
C VAL A 33 -3.93 1.46 -5.13
N MET A 34 -3.11 0.43 -5.16
CA MET A 34 -3.53 -0.94 -5.45
C MET A 34 -3.83 -1.71 -4.15
N LEU A 35 -5.05 -2.22 -4.05
CA LEU A 35 -5.51 -3.04 -2.93
C LEU A 35 -5.64 -4.50 -3.37
N HIS A 36 -5.03 -5.42 -2.62
CA HIS A 36 -5.12 -6.85 -2.89
C HIS A 36 -6.35 -7.49 -2.21
N GLU A 37 -6.71 -8.70 -2.63
CA GLU A 37 -7.78 -9.51 -1.99
C GLU A 37 -7.23 -10.42 -0.88
N GLY A 38 -8.07 -11.28 -0.31
CA GLY A 38 -7.78 -12.13 0.86
C GLY A 38 -6.67 -13.19 0.71
N LEU A 39 -6.09 -13.43 -0.47
CA LEU A 39 -4.88 -14.26 -0.68
C LEU A 39 -3.71 -13.47 -1.33
N GLY A 40 -3.89 -12.17 -1.57
CA GLY A 40 -2.92 -11.31 -2.25
C GLY A 40 -1.82 -10.73 -1.34
N SER A 41 -0.83 -10.10 -1.96
CA SER A 41 0.26 -9.32 -1.31
C SER A 41 1.00 -8.47 -2.35
N VAL A 42 1.93 -7.61 -1.93
CA VAL A 42 2.82 -6.83 -2.81
C VAL A 42 3.51 -7.73 -3.85
N GLY A 43 4.11 -8.84 -3.40
CA GLY A 43 4.88 -9.73 -4.28
C GLY A 43 4.05 -10.42 -5.37
N LEU A 44 2.75 -10.65 -5.12
CA LEU A 44 1.87 -11.36 -6.05
C LEU A 44 1.47 -10.53 -7.28
N TRP A 45 1.73 -9.22 -7.27
CA TRP A 45 1.49 -8.36 -8.43
C TRP A 45 2.57 -8.46 -9.51
N GLY A 46 3.76 -8.99 -9.19
CA GLY A 46 4.87 -9.10 -10.15
C GLY A 46 5.27 -7.75 -10.76
N ASP A 47 5.25 -7.69 -12.10
CA ASP A 47 5.61 -6.51 -12.90
C ASP A 47 4.41 -5.61 -13.25
N PHE A 48 3.20 -5.98 -12.82
CA PHE A 48 1.99 -5.22 -13.14
C PHE A 48 2.03 -3.76 -12.63
N PRO A 49 2.52 -3.45 -11.41
CA PRO A 49 2.65 -2.06 -10.95
C PRO A 49 3.55 -1.22 -11.86
N ASP A 50 4.64 -1.78 -12.36
CA ASP A 50 5.56 -1.11 -13.28
C ASP A 50 4.90 -0.82 -14.64
N ARG A 51 4.21 -1.83 -15.19
CA ARG A 51 3.48 -1.70 -16.44
C ARG A 51 2.35 -0.68 -16.32
N LEU A 52 1.68 -0.63 -15.17
CA LEU A 52 0.61 0.32 -14.88
C LEU A 52 1.15 1.75 -14.77
N ALA A 53 2.26 1.95 -14.05
CA ALA A 53 2.93 3.24 -13.96
C ALA A 53 3.36 3.75 -15.35
N ALA A 54 3.98 2.86 -16.15
CA ALA A 54 4.42 3.19 -17.51
C ALA A 54 3.25 3.54 -18.45
N ALA A 55 2.13 2.83 -18.36
CA ALA A 55 0.97 3.05 -19.22
C ALA A 55 0.17 4.31 -18.86
N THR A 56 0.22 4.75 -17.60
CA THR A 56 -0.61 5.86 -17.09
C THR A 56 0.16 7.14 -16.81
N GLY A 57 1.49 7.05 -16.69
CA GLY A 57 2.33 8.15 -16.19
C GLY A 57 2.06 8.51 -14.73
N SER A 58 1.26 7.70 -14.00
CA SER A 58 0.93 7.92 -12.60
C SER A 58 1.93 7.22 -11.69
N GLY A 59 2.08 7.73 -10.45
CA GLY A 59 2.72 6.97 -9.39
C GLY A 59 1.85 5.76 -9.04
N VAL A 60 2.44 4.62 -8.71
CA VAL A 60 1.73 3.42 -8.29
C VAL A 60 2.22 3.01 -6.92
N PHE A 61 1.29 2.95 -5.96
CA PHE A 61 1.55 2.49 -4.61
C PHE A 61 0.82 1.16 -4.37
N VAL A 62 1.55 0.17 -3.86
CA VAL A 62 1.01 -1.14 -3.51
C VAL A 62 1.53 -1.53 -2.12
N TYR A 63 0.66 -2.11 -1.29
CA TYR A 63 1.04 -2.58 0.04
C TYR A 63 0.35 -3.90 0.39
N SER A 64 0.94 -4.63 1.33
CA SER A 64 0.35 -5.83 1.92
C SER A 64 -0.34 -5.42 3.23
N ARG A 65 -1.58 -5.84 3.45
CA ARG A 65 -2.26 -5.63 4.76
C ARG A 65 -1.53 -6.40 5.87
N ALA A 66 -1.71 -6.01 7.13
CA ALA A 66 -1.14 -6.77 8.26
C ALA A 66 -1.61 -8.22 8.18
N GLY A 67 -0.71 -9.20 8.36
CA GLY A 67 -0.96 -10.63 8.19
C GLY A 67 -0.85 -11.16 6.76
N TYR A 68 -0.38 -10.33 5.82
CA TYR A 68 -0.14 -10.68 4.42
C TYR A 68 1.27 -10.31 3.97
N GLY A 69 1.78 -11.05 2.98
CA GLY A 69 3.13 -10.80 2.42
C GLY A 69 4.19 -10.80 3.51
N ALA A 70 5.07 -9.80 3.49
CA ALA A 70 6.06 -9.58 4.52
C ALA A 70 5.59 -8.67 5.68
N SER A 71 4.32 -8.27 5.70
CA SER A 71 3.80 -7.40 6.76
C SER A 71 3.68 -8.11 8.09
N THR A 72 3.61 -7.32 9.17
CA THR A 72 3.46 -7.80 10.55
C THR A 72 2.34 -8.84 10.65
N PRO A 73 2.60 -10.05 11.22
CA PRO A 73 1.58 -11.08 11.41
C PRO A 73 0.43 -10.61 12.31
N VAL A 74 -0.73 -11.24 12.18
CA VAL A 74 -1.90 -10.96 13.02
C VAL A 74 -2.37 -12.19 13.78
N LYS A 75 -3.06 -11.96 14.89
CA LYS A 75 -3.80 -13.02 15.57
C LYS A 75 -5.09 -13.32 14.82
N LEU A 76 -5.38 -14.60 14.64
CA LEU A 76 -6.62 -15.11 14.05
C LEU A 76 -7.55 -15.71 15.13
N PRO A 77 -8.88 -15.78 14.90
CA PRO A 77 -9.58 -15.25 13.73
C PRO A 77 -9.63 -13.72 13.72
N ARG A 78 -9.77 -13.13 12.53
CA ARG A 78 -9.99 -11.68 12.41
C ARG A 78 -11.40 -11.33 12.91
N PRO A 79 -11.61 -10.13 13.46
CA PRO A 79 -12.95 -9.67 13.80
C PRO A 79 -13.79 -9.48 12.53
N LEU A 80 -15.11 -9.56 12.65
CA LEU A 80 -16.05 -9.48 11.52
C LEU A 80 -16.00 -8.12 10.80
N ASP A 81 -15.60 -7.06 11.50
CA ASP A 81 -15.44 -5.71 11.01
C ASP A 81 -14.05 -5.42 10.42
N TYR A 82 -13.17 -6.44 10.29
CA TYR A 82 -11.79 -6.27 9.84
C TYR A 82 -11.66 -5.42 8.57
N MET A 83 -12.46 -5.70 7.54
CA MET A 83 -12.39 -4.94 6.28
C MET A 83 -12.81 -3.47 6.46
N HIS A 84 -13.72 -3.18 7.40
CA HIS A 84 -14.09 -1.81 7.74
C HIS A 84 -12.93 -1.09 8.43
N ARG A 85 -12.23 -1.76 9.35
CA ARG A 85 -11.03 -1.18 10.00
C ARG A 85 -9.91 -0.93 9.00
N GLU A 86 -9.67 -1.86 8.08
CA GLU A 86 -8.68 -1.67 7.01
C GLU A 86 -9.02 -0.44 6.14
N ALA A 87 -10.30 -0.25 5.80
CA ALA A 87 -10.74 0.87 4.95
C ALA A 87 -10.79 2.21 5.70
N LEU A 88 -11.23 2.23 6.96
CA LEU A 88 -11.52 3.46 7.70
C LEU A 88 -10.39 3.89 8.63
N GLU A 89 -9.49 2.98 9.02
CA GLU A 89 -8.41 3.27 9.98
C GLU A 89 -7.04 3.11 9.33
N THR A 90 -6.76 1.96 8.71
CA THR A 90 -5.42 1.66 8.15
C THR A 90 -5.14 2.44 6.87
N LEU A 91 -6.05 2.39 5.90
CA LEU A 91 -5.85 3.01 4.59
C LEU A 91 -5.65 4.53 4.69
N PRO A 92 -6.46 5.32 5.44
CA PRO A 92 -6.25 6.76 5.53
C PRO A 92 -4.88 7.13 6.10
N GLN A 93 -4.45 6.45 7.17
CA GLN A 93 -3.11 6.65 7.73
C GLN A 93 -2.02 6.34 6.70
N LEU A 94 -2.18 5.27 5.93
CA LEU A 94 -1.22 4.93 4.89
C LEU A 94 -1.15 5.98 3.78
N LEU A 95 -2.31 6.49 3.33
CA LEU A 95 -2.39 7.56 2.33
C LEU A 95 -1.69 8.84 2.81
N ASP A 96 -1.88 9.21 4.08
CA ASP A 96 -1.17 10.33 4.71
C ASP A 96 0.35 10.11 4.74
N ARG A 97 0.79 8.90 5.08
CA ARG A 97 2.23 8.56 5.19
C ARG A 97 2.95 8.59 3.86
N ILE A 98 2.28 8.26 2.77
CA ILE A 98 2.86 8.32 1.43
C ILE A 98 2.77 9.71 0.80
N GLY A 99 2.09 10.66 1.46
CA GLY A 99 1.88 12.00 0.94
C GLY A 99 0.87 12.04 -0.22
N PHE A 100 -0.09 11.12 -0.24
CA PHE A 100 -1.11 11.02 -1.30
C PHE A 100 -1.80 12.37 -1.51
N ARG A 101 -1.83 12.84 -2.76
CA ARG A 101 -2.47 14.12 -3.14
C ARG A 101 -3.79 13.91 -3.86
N ARG A 102 -3.80 13.01 -4.83
CA ARG A 102 -4.93 12.68 -5.70
C ARG A 102 -4.69 11.32 -6.35
N GLY A 103 -5.76 10.62 -6.69
CA GLY A 103 -5.77 9.32 -7.35
C GLY A 103 -7.12 9.05 -7.99
#